data_AF-A0A835HEM6-F1
#
_entry.id   AF-A0A835HEM6-F1
#
_cell.length_a   1.000
_cell.length_b   1.000
_cell.length_c   1.000
_cell.angle_alpha   90.00
_cell.angle_beta   90.00
_cell.angle_gamma   90.00
#
_symmetry.space_group_name_H-M   'P 1'
#
loop_
_entity.id
_entity.type
_entity.pdbx_description
1 polymer ?
#
loop_
_entity_poly.entity_id
_entity_poly.type
_entity_poly.pdbx_seq_one_letter_code
_entity_poly.pdbx_strand_id
1 'polypeptide(L)'
;MAARLEGIDGDPFTGICISNVTIEMAPKAKKVPWTCTDVSGVTIGVSPKPCDALPEQAASCPFPSDSLPIENVEQKLCSFRASYK
;
A
#
# COMPACT_ATOMS: atom_id res chain seq x y z
N MET A 1 3.73 -15.05 1.81
CA MET A 1 3.56 -13.91 2.73
C MET A 1 2.56 -13.01 2.03
N ALA A 2 1.59 -12.46 2.75
CA ALA A 2 0.56 -11.61 2.18
C ALA A 2 1.12 -10.22 1.88
N ALA A 3 1.77 -9.57 2.87
CA ALA A 3 2.47 -8.32 2.66
C ALA A 3 3.62 -8.09 3.66
N ARG A 4 4.52 -7.18 3.31
CA ARG A 4 5.59 -6.67 4.17
C ARG A 4 5.59 -5.14 4.11
N LEU A 5 5.18 -4.52 5.21
CA LEU A 5 5.05 -3.08 5.40
C LEU A 5 6.02 -2.67 6.50
N GLU A 6 7.09 -1.98 6.11
CA GLU A 6 8.14 -1.54 7.01
C GLU A 6 8.37 -0.06 6.73
N GLY A 7 7.99 0.78 7.70
CA GLY A 7 8.29 2.20 7.68
C GLY A 7 9.72 2.49 8.11
N ILE A 8 9.98 3.76 8.35
CA ILE A 8 11.28 4.25 8.80
C ILE A 8 11.22 4.42 10.32
N ASP A 9 12.24 3.95 11.03
CA ASP A 9 12.34 4.14 12.48
C ASP A 9 12.32 5.64 12.82
N GLY A 10 11.40 6.04 13.71
CA GLY A 10 11.14 7.44 14.05
C GLY A 10 10.27 8.22 13.05
N ASP A 11 9.99 7.68 11.86
CA ASP A 11 9.12 8.27 10.84
C ASP A 11 8.19 7.19 10.22
N PRO A 12 7.18 6.74 10.99
CA PRO A 12 6.33 5.64 10.56
C PRO A 12 5.45 6.02 9.37
N PHE A 13 5.23 5.07 8.46
CA PHE A 13 4.30 5.28 7.36
C PHE A 13 2.86 5.19 7.88
N THR A 14 2.17 6.33 7.88
CA THR A 14 0.80 6.46 8.37
C THR A 14 -0.20 6.66 7.22
N GLY A 15 -1.49 6.62 7.51
CA GLY A 15 -2.54 6.86 6.50
C GLY A 15 -2.74 5.69 5.52
N ILE A 16 -2.22 4.50 5.84
CA ILE A 16 -2.44 3.32 5.01
C ILE A 16 -3.91 2.91 5.10
N CYS A 17 -4.56 2.72 3.95
CA CYS A 17 -5.96 2.31 3.90
C CYS A 17 -6.13 1.18 2.88
N ILE A 18 -6.55 -0.01 3.35
CA ILE A 18 -6.71 -1.21 2.50
C ILE A 18 -8.17 -1.66 2.59
N SER A 19 -8.88 -1.65 1.46
CA SER A 19 -10.30 -2.02 1.40
C SER A 19 -10.55 -3.12 0.38
N ASN A 20 -11.28 -4.15 0.80
CA ASN A 20 -11.79 -5.25 -0.01
C ASN A 20 -10.69 -5.99 -0.79
N VAL A 21 -9.66 -6.44 -0.08
CA VAL A 21 -8.50 -7.13 -0.67
C VAL A 21 -8.46 -8.58 -0.21
N THR A 22 -8.42 -9.51 -1.16
CA THR A 22 -8.18 -10.93 -0.89
C THR A 22 -6.85 -11.34 -1.50
N ILE A 23 -5.93 -11.83 -0.67
CA ILE A 23 -4.58 -12.23 -1.05
C ILE A 23 -4.48 -13.75 -0.98
N GLU A 24 -4.33 -14.38 -2.14
CA GLU A 24 -4.10 -15.82 -2.23
C GLU A 24 -2.67 -16.17 -1.79
N MET A 25 -2.54 -17.23 -1.00
CA MET A 25 -1.27 -17.63 -0.40
C MET A 25 -0.84 -18.99 -0.95
N ALA A 26 0.45 -19.12 -1.25
CA ALA A 26 1.03 -20.39 -1.68
C ALA A 26 0.86 -21.49 -0.61
N PRO A 27 0.78 -22.78 -1.00
CA PRO A 27 0.51 -23.89 -0.07
C PRO A 27 1.51 -24.01 1.10
N LYS A 28 2.76 -23.56 0.91
CA LYS A 28 3.82 -23.55 1.93
C LYS A 28 4.12 -22.14 2.45
N ALA A 29 3.07 -21.32 2.57
CA ALA A 29 3.18 -19.96 3.07
C ALA A 29 3.75 -19.89 4.50
N LYS A 30 4.47 -18.78 4.78
CA LYS A 30 4.89 -18.44 6.15
C LYS A 30 3.67 -18.31 7.06
N LYS A 31 3.80 -18.77 8.31
CA LYS A 31 2.75 -18.72 9.35
C LYS A 31 2.29 -17.30 9.67
N VAL A 32 3.19 -16.33 9.53
CA VAL A 32 2.91 -14.91 9.69
C VAL A 32 2.72 -14.32 8.29
N PRO A 33 1.47 -14.06 7.86
CA PRO A 33 1.20 -13.54 6.53
C PRO A 33 1.60 -12.07 6.39
N TRP A 34 1.61 -11.29 7.47
CA TRP A 34 1.88 -9.85 7.45
C TRP A 34 3.12 -9.51 8.27
N THR A 35 4.04 -8.73 7.71
CA THR A 35 5.07 -8.03 8.49
C THR A 35 4.69 -6.57 8.54
N CYS A 36 4.60 -6.01 9.73
CA CYS A 36 4.22 -4.61 9.95
C CYS A 36 5.17 -4.03 11.00
N THR A 37 5.98 -3.06 10.60
CA THR A 37 6.92 -2.35 11.48
C THR A 37 6.84 -0.88 11.12
N ASP A 38 6.74 0.02 12.10
CA ASP A 38 6.67 1.47 11.87
C ASP A 38 5.60 1.88 10.85
N VAL A 39 4.42 1.26 10.92
CA VAL A 39 3.28 1.59 10.07
C VAL A 39 2.00 1.78 10.86
N SER A 40 1.06 2.56 10.34
CA SER A 40 -0.27 2.75 10.93
C SER A 40 -1.32 3.01 9.84
N GLY A 41 -2.53 2.48 10.04
CA GLY A 41 -3.60 2.60 9.07
C GLY A 41 -4.85 1.85 9.46
N VAL A 42 -5.72 1.59 8.48
CA VAL A 42 -7.00 0.90 8.69
C VAL A 42 -7.27 -0.08 7.55
N THR A 43 -8.02 -1.14 7.84
CA THR A 43 -8.39 -2.16 6.86
C THR A 43 -9.87 -2.47 6.89
N ILE A 44 -10.42 -2.91 5.75
CA ILE A 44 -11.84 -3.23 5.60
C ILE A 44 -11.95 -4.45 4.70
N GLY A 45 -12.49 -5.57 5.21
CA GLY A 45 -12.69 -6.76 4.38
C GLY A 45 -11.41 -7.29 3.73
N VAL A 46 -10.32 -7.37 4.51
CA VAL A 46 -9.01 -7.85 4.03
C VAL A 46 -8.75 -9.28 4.51
N SER A 47 -8.38 -10.16 3.59
CA SER A 47 -8.04 -11.56 3.89
C SER A 47 -6.71 -11.93 3.24
N PRO A 48 -5.76 -12.57 3.96
CA PRO A 48 -5.82 -12.99 5.37
C PRO A 48 -5.73 -11.81 6.36
N LYS A 49 -6.19 -12.02 7.60
CA LYS A 49 -6.27 -10.96 8.63
C LYS A 49 -4.94 -10.19 8.78
N PRO A 50 -4.95 -8.85 8.69
CA PRO A 50 -3.78 -7.98 8.90
C PRO A 50 -3.24 -8.02 10.35
N CYS A 51 -2.10 -7.35 10.53
CA CYS A 51 -1.48 -7.08 11.83
C CYS A 51 -2.23 -6.00 12.63
N ASP A 52 -1.94 -5.88 13.94
CA ASP A 52 -2.63 -4.93 14.83
C ASP A 52 -2.37 -3.44 14.51
N ALA A 53 -1.30 -3.14 13.77
CA ALA A 53 -1.01 -1.82 13.24
C ALA A 53 -2.01 -1.37 12.14
N LEU A 54 -2.78 -2.32 11.61
CA LEU A 54 -3.74 -2.17 10.53
C LEU A 54 -5.11 -2.75 10.95
N PRO A 55 -5.74 -2.21 12.01
CA PRO A 55 -7.00 -2.73 12.54
C PRO A 55 -8.12 -2.70 11.50
N GLU A 56 -9.03 -3.65 11.62
CA GLU A 56 -10.25 -3.69 10.82
C GLU A 56 -11.24 -2.63 11.32
N GLN A 57 -11.73 -1.78 10.42
CA GLN A 57 -12.71 -0.73 10.70
C GLN A 57 -13.91 -0.81 9.73
N ALA A 58 -15.06 -0.35 10.18
CA ALA A 58 -16.28 -0.31 9.38
C ALA A 58 -16.37 0.92 8.44
N ALA A 59 -15.43 1.87 8.56
CA ALA A 59 -15.44 3.12 7.80
C ALA A 59 -14.68 2.94 6.47
N SER A 60 -15.32 3.33 5.36
CA SER A 60 -14.74 3.37 4.00
C SER A 60 -13.46 4.21 3.95
N CYS A 61 -12.45 3.75 3.20
CA CYS A 61 -11.25 4.51 2.83
C CYS A 61 -11.62 5.63 1.83
N PRO A 62 -11.83 6.89 2.26
CA PRO A 62 -12.16 7.93 1.31
C PRO A 62 -10.89 8.35 0.58
N PHE A 63 -10.98 8.56 -0.73
CA PHE A 63 -9.90 9.18 -1.47
C PHE A 63 -9.70 10.62 -0.95
N PRO A 64 -8.45 11.08 -0.73
CA PRO A 64 -8.19 12.46 -0.33
C PRO A 64 -8.84 13.43 -1.32
N SER A 65 -9.57 14.42 -0.82
CA SER A 65 -10.15 15.47 -1.68
C SER A 65 -9.16 16.61 -1.95
N ASP A 66 -8.05 16.64 -1.21
CA ASP A 66 -6.98 17.61 -1.41
C ASP A 66 -6.22 17.29 -2.69
N SER A 67 -6.03 18.30 -3.54
CA SER A 67 -5.21 18.19 -4.75
C SER A 67 -3.85 18.81 -4.49
N LEU A 68 -2.78 18.04 -4.72
CA LEU A 68 -1.42 18.54 -4.60
C LEU A 68 -0.99 19.23 -5.90
N PRO A 69 -0.14 20.28 -5.84
CA PRO A 69 0.35 20.95 -7.05
C PRO A 69 1.01 20.02 -8.07
N ILE A 70 1.61 18.93 -7.60
CA ILE A 70 2.26 17.90 -8.44
C ILE A 70 1.27 17.15 -9.34
N GLU A 71 -0.01 17.07 -8.97
CA GLU A 71 -1.03 16.36 -9.74
C GLU A 71 -1.40 17.08 -11.05
N ASN A 72 -1.20 18.40 -11.09
CA ASN A 72 -1.48 19.24 -12.25
C ASN A 72 -0.22 19.48 -13.12
N VAL A 73 0.89 18.80 -12.84
CA VAL A 73 2.12 18.99 -13.61
C VAL A 73 1.97 18.37 -15.00
N GLU A 74 2.12 19.21 -16.03
CA GLU A 74 2.18 18.75 -17.41
C GLU A 74 3.47 17.97 -17.67
N GLN A 75 3.33 16.66 -17.91
CA GLN A 75 4.45 15.81 -18.26
C GLN A 75 4.88 16.06 -19.71
N LYS A 76 6.19 16.29 -19.91
CA LYS A 76 6.77 16.37 -21.25
C LYS A 76 7.21 14.99 -21.71
N LEU A 77 6.63 14.50 -22.80
CA LEU A 77 7.05 13.27 -23.46
C LEU A 77 8.31 13.54 -24.28
N CYS A 78 9.40 12.85 -23.93
CA CYS A 78 10.60 12.80 -24.75
C CYS A 78 10.54 11.57 -25.66
N SER A 79 10.93 11.72 -26.92
CA SER A 79 11.09 10.59 -27.85
C SER A 79 12.55 10.42 -28.22
N PHE A 80 13.00 9.16 -28.29
CA PHE A 80 14.34 8.81 -28.76
C PHE A 80 14.20 7.88 -29.96
N ARG A 81 14.96 8.15 -31.03
CA ARG A 81 15.08 7.24 -32.17
C ARG A 81 16.39 6.48 -32.06
N ALA A 82 16.32 5.18 -31.77
CA ALA A 82 17.49 4.32 -31.84
C ALA A 82 17.83 4.09 -33.32
N SER A 83 19.04 4.46 -33.74
CA SER A 83 19.60 4.07 -35.02
C SER A 83 20.56 2.91 -34.76
N TYR A 84 20.21 1.72 -35.25
CA TYR A 84 21.12 0.59 -35.29
C TYR A 84 22.01 0.74 -36.53
N LYS A 85 23.33 0.74 -36.33
CA LYS A 85 24.34 0.68 -37.39
C LYS A 85 24.64 -0.77 -37.75
#